data_AF-G0MCJ7-F1
#
_entry.id   AF-G0MCJ7-F1
#
_cell.length_a   1.000
_cell.length_b   1.000
_cell.length_c   1.000
_cell.angle_alpha   90.00
_cell.angle_beta   90.00
_cell.angle_gamma   90.00
#
_symmetry.space_group_name_H-M   'P 1'
#
loop_
_entity.id
_entity.type
_entity.pdbx_description
1 polymer ?
#
loop_
_entity_poly.entity_id
_entity_poly.type
_entity_poly.pdbx_seq_one_letter_code
_entity_poly.pdbx_strand_id
1 'polypeptide(L)'
;MNTYVAEIGEIVRSHRRDEEYIDEIADRLSKVSKELLGQRAWIRWFPYLKTIASTLYYSSTVVAGNQTLGEEYVHLFESDSLQRVVPPIPSRISFVLLHSVFPLISNFLIQKAETTLTHPSTVHFLGIPIRENRKARQSFLDVFFWLRTTLFPQLRRAHIAVFYITGAYYSIARRVTGIRFLSASAHTDIPSSLPRHLSTSSSTHPTIYFTGIQPTGIPHLGNFFGSIEPWIELQNTVDPGTQMMLSVVDQHAISLGPLPAAQLRQNTRQMTASLISCGVDPKRTLLFRQSDVPHIAQLSWILGALQTTSKLARLPQYKEKQERFKKGDIPVGLLTYPLLQAADVLTFKATTVPVGEDQSQHLNLLGGLAYAFNKTYETDIFPIPKQLTRETHARIRSLRDPEKKMSKSSGGARSRIEITDSRDAIIEKCQKAQSDNLGTVTYDKENRLAVSNLLDLLSAVTRTPVAEMDSSTWSTLDLKMNLAEAIDKRLAPIRQKFEELENSDEVEKILLESGEAAREIAEKNLKEIRRVVGFL
;
A
#
# COMPACT_ATOMS: atom_id res chain seq x y z
N MET A 1 -18.46 -19.21 12.95
CA MET A 1 -17.67 -18.28 12.11
C MET A 1 -16.92 -17.36 13.06
N ASN A 2 -15.58 -17.37 13.02
CA ASN A 2 -14.79 -16.50 13.90
C ASN A 2 -14.93 -15.06 13.42
N THR A 3 -15.25 -14.13 14.33
CA THR A 3 -15.42 -12.70 14.04
C THR A 3 -14.35 -11.88 14.75
N TYR A 4 -13.64 -11.06 14.00
CA TYR A 4 -12.53 -10.20 14.44
C TYR A 4 -12.98 -8.74 14.54
N VAL A 5 -12.20 -7.90 15.23
CA VAL A 5 -12.45 -6.45 15.25
C VAL A 5 -12.08 -5.88 13.88
N ALA A 6 -13.00 -5.14 13.26
CA ALA A 6 -12.78 -4.51 11.96
C ALA A 6 -11.66 -3.46 12.03
N GLU A 7 -10.70 -3.51 11.10
CA GLU A 7 -9.64 -2.52 11.06
C GLU A 7 -10.17 -1.16 10.56
N ILE A 8 -9.56 -0.08 11.04
CA ILE A 8 -9.85 1.29 10.59
C ILE A 8 -9.78 1.38 9.06
N GLY A 9 -8.76 0.76 8.45
CA GLY A 9 -8.57 0.75 7.00
C GLY A 9 -9.64 -0.03 6.24
N GLU A 10 -10.20 -1.10 6.80
CA GLU A 10 -11.32 -1.84 6.20
C GLU A 10 -12.60 -1.01 6.24
N ILE A 11 -12.90 -0.40 7.40
CA ILE A 11 -14.09 0.44 7.58
C ILE A 11 -14.06 1.64 6.63
N VAL A 12 -12.91 2.30 6.48
CA VAL A 12 -12.74 3.43 5.55
C VAL A 12 -12.92 2.99 4.10
N ARG A 13 -12.35 1.83 3.71
CA ARG A 13 -12.48 1.29 2.35
C ARG A 13 -13.91 0.88 2.02
N SER A 14 -14.60 0.23 2.97
CA SER A 14 -16.03 -0.10 2.88
C SER A 14 -16.86 1.14 2.60
N HIS A 15 -16.68 2.18 3.42
CA HIS A 15 -17.46 3.41 3.30
C HIS A 15 -17.19 4.14 1.99
N ARG A 16 -15.93 4.25 1.58
CA ARG A 16 -15.58 4.86 0.28
C ARG A 16 -16.23 4.11 -0.87
N ARG A 17 -16.26 2.78 -0.79
CA ARG A 17 -16.88 1.95 -1.81
C ARG A 17 -18.40 2.12 -1.85
N ASP A 18 -19.05 2.23 -0.70
CA ASP A 18 -20.47 2.58 -0.61
C ASP A 18 -20.76 3.96 -1.22
N GLU A 19 -19.92 4.96 -0.98
CA GLU A 19 -20.06 6.29 -1.61
C GLU A 19 -19.98 6.22 -3.14
N GLU A 20 -19.05 5.44 -3.70
CA GLU A 20 -18.92 5.25 -5.15
C GLU A 20 -20.20 4.67 -5.78
N TYR A 21 -20.81 3.66 -5.14
CA TYR A 21 -22.08 3.08 -5.60
C TYR A 21 -23.26 4.05 -5.45
N ILE A 22 -23.32 4.79 -4.35
CA ILE A 22 -24.36 5.81 -4.15
C ILE A 22 -24.26 6.90 -5.22
N ASP A 23 -23.06 7.34 -5.57
CA ASP A 23 -22.84 8.33 -6.63
C ASP A 23 -23.26 7.78 -8.00
N GLU A 24 -22.98 6.50 -8.29
CA GLU A 24 -23.48 5.86 -9.52
C GLU A 24 -25.01 5.80 -9.56
N ILE A 25 -25.66 5.45 -8.45
CA ILE A 25 -27.13 5.43 -8.34
C ILE A 25 -27.69 6.85 -8.52
N ALA A 26 -27.07 7.86 -7.91
CA ALA A 26 -27.47 9.26 -8.02
C ALA A 26 -27.37 9.76 -9.47
N ASP A 27 -26.31 9.40 -10.18
CA ASP A 27 -26.13 9.75 -11.59
C ASP A 27 -27.18 9.08 -12.49
N ARG A 28 -27.49 7.80 -12.24
CA ARG A 28 -28.56 7.09 -12.95
C ARG A 28 -29.93 7.73 -12.66
N LEU A 29 -30.24 8.02 -11.40
CA LEU A 29 -31.47 8.74 -11.02
C LEU A 29 -31.55 10.12 -11.65
N SER A 30 -30.42 10.83 -11.78
CA SER A 30 -30.34 12.14 -12.43
C SER A 30 -30.71 12.06 -13.90
N LYS A 31 -30.16 11.08 -14.63
CA LYS A 31 -30.50 10.84 -16.05
C LYS A 31 -31.97 10.50 -16.23
N VAL A 32 -32.47 9.52 -15.47
CA VAL A 32 -33.87 9.08 -15.51
C VAL A 32 -34.83 10.21 -15.17
N SER A 33 -34.53 11.00 -14.13
CA SER A 33 -35.38 12.14 -13.73
C SER A 33 -35.42 13.22 -14.80
N LYS A 34 -34.29 13.46 -15.48
CA LYS A 34 -34.19 14.44 -16.57
C LYS A 34 -34.98 14.01 -17.81
N GLU A 35 -34.94 12.72 -18.13
CA GLU A 35 -35.66 12.15 -19.28
C GLU A 35 -37.17 12.04 -19.03
N LEU A 36 -37.59 11.59 -17.84
CA LEU A 36 -39.01 11.36 -17.53
C LEU A 36 -39.77 12.62 -17.10
N LEU A 37 -39.16 13.48 -16.28
CA LEU A 37 -39.84 14.64 -15.67
C LEU A 37 -39.48 15.97 -16.37
N GLY A 38 -38.55 15.92 -17.32
CA GLY A 38 -38.05 17.08 -18.04
C GLY A 38 -37.10 17.97 -17.21
N GLN A 39 -36.46 18.92 -17.91
CA GLN A 39 -35.36 19.72 -17.36
C GLN A 39 -35.77 20.61 -16.16
N ARG A 40 -36.99 21.17 -16.17
CA ARG A 40 -37.47 22.05 -15.09
C ARG A 40 -37.66 21.30 -13.77
N ALA A 41 -38.26 20.11 -13.81
CA ALA A 41 -38.42 19.27 -12.63
C ALA A 41 -37.06 18.73 -12.16
N TRP A 42 -36.19 18.32 -13.09
CA TRP A 42 -34.85 17.86 -12.76
C TRP A 42 -34.04 18.89 -11.98
N ILE A 43 -33.99 20.15 -12.41
CA ILE A 43 -33.26 21.22 -11.69
C ILE A 43 -33.78 21.37 -10.24
N ARG A 44 -35.10 21.26 -10.04
CA ARG A 44 -35.71 21.35 -8.71
C ARG A 44 -35.30 20.19 -7.80
N TRP A 45 -35.19 18.98 -8.35
CA TRP A 45 -34.88 17.77 -7.58
C TRP A 45 -33.40 17.43 -7.49
N PHE A 46 -32.56 18.00 -8.37
CA PHE A 46 -31.14 17.73 -8.47
C PHE A 46 -30.38 17.79 -7.13
N PRO A 47 -30.60 18.80 -6.26
CA PRO A 47 -29.92 18.86 -4.96
C PRO A 47 -30.25 17.70 -4.01
N TYR A 48 -31.37 17.00 -4.23
CA TYR A 48 -31.87 15.93 -3.38
C TYR A 48 -31.54 14.53 -3.92
N LEU A 49 -31.09 14.41 -5.17
CA LEU A 49 -30.89 13.11 -5.83
C LEU A 49 -29.88 12.22 -5.10
N LYS A 50 -28.75 12.79 -4.63
CA LYS A 50 -27.76 12.04 -3.85
C LYS A 50 -28.32 11.55 -2.52
N THR A 51 -29.14 12.36 -1.85
CA THR A 51 -29.82 11.95 -0.61
C THR A 51 -30.85 10.86 -0.86
N ILE A 52 -31.61 10.95 -1.95
CA ILE A 52 -32.57 9.92 -2.36
C ILE A 52 -31.84 8.62 -2.68
N ALA A 53 -30.75 8.68 -3.45
CA ALA A 53 -29.90 7.53 -3.77
C ALA A 53 -29.35 6.86 -2.51
N SER A 54 -28.77 7.63 -1.60
CA SER A 54 -28.25 7.15 -0.32
C SER A 54 -29.33 6.50 0.53
N THR A 55 -30.51 7.13 0.62
CA THR A 55 -31.64 6.60 1.40
C THR A 55 -32.14 5.29 0.82
N LEU A 56 -32.30 5.20 -0.51
CA LEU A 56 -32.71 3.98 -1.20
C LEU A 56 -31.67 2.86 -1.00
N TYR A 57 -30.38 3.18 -1.19
CA TYR A 57 -29.29 2.23 -1.02
C TYR A 57 -29.26 1.64 0.38
N TYR A 58 -29.20 2.47 1.42
CA TYR A 58 -29.17 1.99 2.82
C TYR A 58 -30.49 1.37 3.28
N SER A 59 -31.63 1.76 2.70
CA SER A 59 -32.91 1.08 2.97
C SER A 59 -32.94 -0.33 2.37
N SER A 60 -32.41 -0.50 1.15
CA SER A 60 -32.36 -1.81 0.48
C SER A 60 -31.32 -2.77 1.08
N THR A 61 -30.32 -2.24 1.79
CA THR A 61 -29.22 -3.01 2.40
C THR A 61 -29.40 -3.09 3.91
N VAL A 62 -29.03 -2.03 4.63
CA VAL A 62 -28.99 -1.96 6.08
C VAL A 62 -30.36 -2.24 6.69
N VAL A 63 -31.45 -1.56 6.27
CA VAL A 63 -32.79 -1.81 6.84
C VAL A 63 -33.27 -3.23 6.55
N ALA A 64 -32.97 -3.77 5.37
CA ALA A 64 -33.26 -5.17 5.03
C ALA A 64 -32.43 -6.19 5.83
N GLY A 65 -31.35 -5.75 6.49
CA GLY A 65 -30.44 -6.61 7.27
C GLY A 65 -29.39 -7.30 6.42
N ASN A 66 -29.19 -6.82 5.19
CA ASN A 66 -28.15 -7.29 4.28
C ASN A 66 -26.91 -6.41 4.42
N GLN A 67 -25.75 -6.98 4.09
CA GLN A 67 -24.51 -6.20 3.96
C GLN A 67 -24.65 -5.16 2.85
N THR A 68 -24.02 -4.01 3.02
CA THR A 68 -23.80 -3.08 1.91
C THR A 68 -22.79 -3.67 0.91
N LEU A 69 -22.77 -3.18 -0.33
CA LEU A 69 -21.78 -3.62 -1.32
C LEU A 69 -20.35 -3.25 -0.90
N GLY A 70 -20.17 -2.15 -0.16
CA GLY A 70 -18.91 -1.79 0.46
C GLY A 70 -18.51 -2.78 1.56
N GLU A 71 -19.46 -3.18 2.40
CA GLU A 71 -19.23 -4.17 3.47
C GLU A 71 -18.90 -5.54 2.90
N GLU A 72 -19.60 -5.97 1.83
CA GLU A 72 -19.30 -7.20 1.10
C GLU A 72 -17.90 -7.16 0.47
N TYR A 73 -17.50 -6.00 -0.07
CA TYR A 73 -16.19 -5.79 -0.71
C TYR A 73 -15.00 -6.00 0.25
N VAL A 74 -15.17 -5.73 1.54
CA VAL A 74 -14.13 -5.94 2.58
C VAL A 74 -14.48 -7.04 3.59
N HIS A 75 -15.56 -7.79 3.38
CA HIS A 75 -16.04 -8.84 4.29
C HIS A 75 -16.35 -8.35 5.73
N LEU A 76 -16.95 -7.16 5.85
CA LEU A 76 -17.42 -6.60 7.12
C LEU A 76 -18.89 -6.94 7.40
N PHE A 77 -19.22 -7.14 8.66
CA PHE A 77 -20.57 -7.44 9.14
C PHE A 77 -20.99 -6.42 10.20
N GLU A 78 -22.24 -5.97 10.14
CA GLU A 78 -22.81 -5.14 11.20
C GLU A 78 -23.17 -5.99 12.43
N SER A 79 -22.82 -5.48 13.61
CA SER A 79 -23.14 -6.10 14.89
C SER A 79 -23.69 -5.07 15.86
N ASP A 80 -24.70 -5.48 16.61
CA ASP A 80 -25.08 -4.76 17.81
C ASP A 80 -23.96 -4.87 18.88
N SER A 81 -23.66 -3.74 19.50
CA SER A 81 -22.55 -3.50 20.44
C SER A 81 -22.52 -4.43 21.65
N LEU A 82 -23.63 -5.09 21.99
CA LEU A 82 -23.78 -5.89 23.20
C LEU A 82 -23.95 -7.40 22.96
N GLN A 83 -24.43 -7.83 21.79
CA GLN A 83 -24.93 -9.21 21.63
C GLN A 83 -24.43 -9.97 20.39
N ARG A 84 -23.61 -9.37 19.50
CA ARG A 84 -23.14 -10.03 18.26
C ARG A 84 -24.27 -10.58 17.38
N VAL A 85 -25.39 -9.87 17.37
CA VAL A 85 -26.55 -10.13 16.52
C VAL A 85 -26.67 -8.99 15.51
N VAL A 86 -27.31 -9.25 14.37
CA VAL A 86 -27.73 -8.21 13.42
C VAL A 86 -28.45 -7.11 14.20
N PRO A 87 -28.08 -5.83 14.02
CA PRO A 87 -28.71 -4.74 14.76
C PRO A 87 -30.25 -4.77 14.65
N PRO A 88 -30.98 -4.39 15.70
CA PRO A 88 -32.44 -4.42 15.65
C PRO A 88 -32.96 -3.41 14.61
N ILE A 89 -34.12 -3.70 14.01
CA ILE A 89 -34.72 -2.88 12.93
C ILE A 89 -34.81 -1.39 13.33
N PRO A 90 -35.22 -1.00 14.57
CA PRO A 90 -35.25 0.40 14.98
C PRO A 90 -33.88 1.09 14.92
N SER A 91 -32.79 0.41 15.29
CA SER A 91 -31.44 0.96 15.21
C SER A 91 -31.00 1.17 13.76
N ARG A 92 -31.34 0.23 12.87
CA ARG A 92 -31.07 0.33 11.43
C ARG A 92 -31.82 1.47 10.76
N ILE A 93 -33.12 1.61 11.07
CA ILE A 93 -33.93 2.74 10.58
C ILE A 93 -33.37 4.07 11.11
N SER A 94 -33.02 4.12 12.40
CA SER A 94 -32.42 5.31 13.02
C SER A 94 -31.10 5.68 12.35
N PHE A 95 -30.30 4.69 11.94
CA PHE A 95 -29.06 4.93 11.21
C PHE A 95 -29.33 5.61 9.87
N VAL A 96 -30.26 5.08 9.06
CA VAL A 96 -30.60 5.67 7.75
C VAL A 96 -31.15 7.09 7.90
N LEU A 97 -32.02 7.32 8.89
CA LEU A 97 -32.56 8.66 9.18
C LEU A 97 -31.46 9.65 9.58
N LEU A 98 -30.56 9.26 10.47
CA LEU A 98 -29.47 10.13 10.94
C LEU A 98 -28.37 10.35 9.89
N HIS A 99 -28.08 9.34 9.08
CA HIS A 99 -26.98 9.37 8.13
C HIS A 99 -27.37 10.07 6.82
N SER A 100 -28.54 9.75 6.26
CA SER A 100 -28.96 10.24 4.95
C SER A 100 -29.94 11.42 5.05
N VAL A 101 -30.92 11.36 5.95
CA VAL A 101 -32.05 12.31 5.97
C VAL A 101 -31.78 13.54 6.85
N PHE A 102 -31.13 13.36 8.00
CA PHE A 102 -30.85 14.44 8.96
C PHE A 102 -30.04 15.60 8.37
N PRO A 103 -28.98 15.39 7.56
CA PRO A 103 -28.25 16.50 6.94
C PRO A 103 -29.11 17.40 6.04
N LEU A 104 -30.15 16.82 5.41
CA LEU A 104 -31.09 17.57 4.57
C LEU A 104 -32.06 18.38 5.43
N ILE A 105 -32.64 17.76 6.45
CA ILE A 105 -33.57 18.42 7.38
C ILE A 105 -32.85 19.57 8.12
N SER A 106 -31.63 19.34 8.61
CA SER A 106 -30.88 20.36 9.34
C SER A 106 -30.56 21.57 8.45
N ASN A 107 -30.11 21.34 7.22
CA ASN A 107 -29.87 22.42 6.26
C ASN A 107 -31.15 23.19 5.92
N PHE A 108 -32.27 22.49 5.72
CA PHE A 108 -33.57 23.13 5.46
C PHE A 108 -34.04 23.99 6.65
N LEU A 109 -33.93 23.47 7.88
CA LEU A 109 -34.31 24.19 9.09
C LEU A 109 -33.43 25.42 9.33
N ILE A 110 -32.12 25.31 9.11
CA ILE A 110 -31.18 26.44 9.22
C ILE A 110 -31.51 27.49 8.17
N GLN A 111 -31.71 27.10 6.90
CA GLN A 111 -32.07 28.03 5.84
C GLN A 111 -33.43 28.69 6.08
N LYS A 112 -34.41 27.95 6.60
CA LYS A 112 -35.72 28.49 6.99
C LYS A 112 -35.61 29.47 8.17
N ALA A 113 -34.75 29.18 9.14
CA ALA A 113 -34.46 30.07 10.25
C ALA A 113 -33.79 31.37 9.77
N GLU A 114 -32.78 31.28 8.89
CA GLU A 114 -32.09 32.43 8.29
C GLU A 114 -33.05 33.30 7.45
N THR A 115 -33.89 32.70 6.63
CA THR A 115 -34.89 33.43 5.81
C THR A 115 -35.95 34.11 6.68
N THR A 116 -36.43 33.42 7.73
CA THR A 116 -37.36 34.01 8.70
C THR A 116 -36.70 35.16 9.46
N LEU A 117 -35.44 35.02 9.84
CA LEU A 117 -34.67 36.05 10.54
C LEU A 117 -34.30 37.23 9.65
N THR A 118 -34.14 37.06 8.34
CA THR A 118 -33.80 38.16 7.41
C THR A 118 -35.03 38.91 6.88
N HIS A 119 -36.23 38.34 7.00
CA HIS A 119 -37.46 38.97 6.51
C HIS A 119 -37.81 40.26 7.30
N PRO A 120 -38.05 41.42 6.66
CA PRO A 120 -38.24 42.71 7.35
C PRO A 120 -39.43 42.78 8.32
N SER A 121 -40.44 41.94 8.12
CA SER A 121 -41.68 41.92 8.92
C SER A 121 -41.65 41.00 10.14
N THR A 122 -40.54 40.28 10.40
CA THR A 122 -40.46 39.31 11.50
C THR A 122 -40.42 40.03 12.85
N VAL A 123 -41.49 39.85 13.65
CA VAL A 123 -41.64 40.54 14.94
C VAL A 123 -40.96 39.79 16.08
N HIS A 124 -41.12 38.47 16.14
CA HIS A 124 -40.54 37.60 17.15
C HIS A 124 -39.83 36.40 16.50
N PHE A 125 -38.76 35.91 17.11
CA PHE A 125 -38.11 34.65 16.77
C PHE A 125 -37.71 33.94 18.06
N LEU A 126 -38.10 32.66 18.21
CA LEU A 126 -37.90 31.89 19.44
C LEU A 126 -38.37 32.62 20.72
N GLY A 127 -39.49 33.34 20.65
CA GLY A 127 -40.06 34.08 21.78
C GLY A 127 -39.41 35.42 22.11
N ILE A 128 -38.37 35.83 21.39
CA ILE A 128 -37.66 37.11 21.60
C ILE A 128 -38.12 38.14 20.55
N PRO A 129 -38.45 39.39 20.94
CA PRO A 129 -38.80 40.45 19.98
C PRO A 129 -37.56 40.96 19.23
N ILE A 130 -37.58 40.88 17.90
CA ILE A 130 -36.42 41.15 17.04
C ILE A 130 -36.61 42.39 16.15
N ARG A 131 -37.85 42.87 15.96
CA ARG A 131 -38.17 43.98 15.06
C ARG A 131 -37.40 45.27 15.38
N GLU A 132 -37.32 45.63 16.65
CA GLU A 132 -36.68 46.86 17.13
C GLU A 132 -35.25 46.61 17.66
N ASN A 133 -34.91 45.35 17.96
CA ASN A 133 -33.61 44.96 18.50
C ASN A 133 -32.68 44.42 17.40
N ARG A 134 -32.06 45.34 16.65
CA ARG A 134 -31.10 45.00 15.60
C ARG A 134 -29.91 44.17 16.10
N LYS A 135 -29.47 44.38 17.35
CA LYS A 135 -28.37 43.61 17.95
C LYS A 135 -28.77 42.15 18.15
N ALA A 136 -29.95 41.88 18.72
CA ALA A 136 -30.45 40.52 18.88
C ALA A 136 -30.59 39.80 17.54
N ARG A 137 -31.11 40.49 16.51
CA ARG A 137 -31.21 39.96 15.14
C ARG A 137 -29.86 39.49 14.60
N GLN A 138 -28.86 40.36 14.72
CA GLN A 138 -27.50 40.08 14.25
C GLN A 138 -26.88 38.93 15.04
N SER A 139 -27.04 38.90 16.36
CA SER A 139 -26.54 37.81 17.21
C SER A 139 -27.12 36.45 16.81
N PHE A 140 -28.41 36.35 16.48
CA PHE A 140 -28.97 35.10 15.99
C PHE A 140 -28.38 34.65 14.64
N LEU A 141 -28.22 35.59 13.70
CA LEU A 141 -27.58 35.30 12.41
C LEU A 141 -26.13 34.86 12.59
N ASP A 142 -25.38 35.54 13.46
CA ASP A 142 -23.99 35.18 13.78
C ASP A 142 -23.91 33.79 14.43
N VAL A 143 -24.87 33.43 15.28
CA VAL A 143 -24.97 32.08 15.87
C VAL A 143 -25.24 31.03 14.79
N PHE A 144 -26.20 31.24 13.87
CA PHE A 144 -26.45 30.28 12.79
C PHE A 144 -25.25 30.15 11.85
N PHE A 145 -24.61 31.28 11.52
CA PHE A 145 -23.38 31.30 10.74
C PHE A 145 -22.25 30.52 11.44
N TRP A 146 -22.05 30.74 12.74
CA TRP A 146 -21.06 30.02 13.54
C TRP A 146 -21.36 28.53 13.65
N LEU A 147 -22.63 28.15 13.85
CA LEU A 147 -23.06 26.74 13.87
C LEU A 147 -22.68 26.04 12.57
N ARG A 148 -22.97 26.67 11.42
CA ARG A 148 -22.73 26.13 10.08
C ARG A 148 -21.25 26.08 9.70
N THR A 149 -20.50 27.16 9.98
CA THR A 149 -19.12 27.32 9.51
C THR A 149 -18.07 26.79 10.48
N THR A 150 -18.39 26.78 11.77
CA THR A 150 -17.41 26.47 12.83
C THR A 150 -17.83 25.23 13.63
N LEU A 151 -18.99 25.23 14.29
CA LEU A 151 -19.32 24.15 15.23
C LEU A 151 -19.46 22.79 14.54
N PHE A 152 -20.33 22.65 13.53
CA PHE A 152 -20.55 21.34 12.90
C PHE A 152 -19.30 20.79 12.20
N PRO A 153 -18.50 21.58 11.46
CA PRO A 153 -17.24 21.11 10.91
C PRO A 153 -16.24 20.65 11.98
N GLN A 154 -16.12 21.37 13.10
CA GLN A 154 -15.21 20.99 14.18
C GLN A 154 -15.68 19.72 14.90
N LEU A 155 -16.99 19.58 15.17
CA LEU A 155 -17.55 18.35 15.73
C LEU A 155 -17.31 17.14 14.82
N ARG A 156 -17.44 17.31 13.50
CA ARG A 156 -17.12 16.25 12.52
C ARG A 156 -15.63 15.88 12.56
N ARG A 157 -14.73 16.87 12.60
CA ARG A 157 -13.29 16.63 12.71
C ARG A 157 -12.92 15.91 14.00
N ALA A 158 -13.47 16.35 15.13
CA ALA A 158 -13.29 15.71 16.42
C ALA A 158 -13.79 14.26 16.41
N HIS A 159 -14.96 14.01 15.83
CA HIS A 159 -15.49 12.66 15.65
C HIS A 159 -14.56 11.77 14.83
N ILE A 160 -14.06 12.28 13.70
CA ILE A 160 -13.13 11.54 12.83
C ILE A 160 -11.82 11.25 13.58
N ALA A 161 -11.29 12.22 14.35
CA ALA A 161 -10.11 12.00 15.18
C ALA A 161 -10.34 10.89 16.22
N VAL A 162 -11.49 10.92 16.92
CA VAL A 162 -11.87 9.84 17.85
C VAL A 162 -12.03 8.50 17.14
N PHE A 163 -12.54 8.49 15.90
CA PHE A 163 -12.59 7.27 15.09
C PHE A 163 -11.19 6.70 14.81
N TYR A 164 -10.23 7.52 14.40
CA TYR A 164 -8.85 7.06 14.16
C TYR A 164 -8.13 6.58 15.44
N ILE A 165 -8.56 7.04 16.62
CA ILE A 165 -8.02 6.58 17.90
C ILE A 165 -8.69 5.28 18.38
N THR A 166 -10.01 5.14 18.19
CA THR A 166 -10.81 4.07 18.82
C THR A 166 -11.22 2.95 17.86
N GLY A 167 -11.19 3.18 16.55
CA GLY A 167 -11.59 2.23 15.51
C GLY A 167 -13.07 1.82 15.50
N ALA A 168 -13.92 2.39 16.37
CA ALA A 168 -15.23 1.82 16.65
C ALA A 168 -16.36 2.31 15.71
N TYR A 169 -16.40 3.61 15.38
CA TYR A 169 -17.53 4.21 14.67
C TYR A 169 -17.07 5.25 13.64
N TYR A 170 -17.16 4.94 12.35
CA TYR A 170 -16.75 5.85 11.28
C TYR A 170 -17.72 7.03 11.08
N SER A 171 -19.02 6.81 11.29
CA SER A 171 -20.04 7.86 11.19
C SER A 171 -20.69 8.14 12.54
N ILE A 172 -21.07 9.42 12.76
CA ILE A 172 -21.79 9.85 13.97
C ILE A 172 -23.10 9.07 14.10
N ALA A 173 -23.78 8.80 12.98
CA ALA A 173 -25.01 8.00 12.97
C ALA A 173 -24.78 6.58 13.52
N ARG A 174 -23.68 5.90 13.14
CA ARG A 174 -23.32 4.58 13.69
C ARG A 174 -22.97 4.66 15.18
N ARG A 175 -22.31 5.75 15.62
CA ARG A 175 -22.03 5.99 17.05
C ARG A 175 -23.29 6.15 17.88
N VAL A 176 -24.29 6.90 17.39
CA VAL A 176 -25.57 7.12 18.09
C VAL A 176 -26.41 5.84 18.13
N THR A 177 -26.36 5.04 17.07
CA THR A 177 -27.13 3.79 16.96
C THR A 177 -26.44 2.55 17.55
N GLY A 178 -25.18 2.68 17.96
CA GLY A 178 -24.40 1.58 18.55
C GLY A 178 -23.98 0.50 17.55
N ILE A 179 -24.14 0.73 16.24
CA ILE A 179 -23.79 -0.26 15.20
C ILE A 179 -22.28 -0.29 15.02
N ARG A 180 -21.67 -1.46 15.25
CA ARG A 180 -20.23 -1.72 15.06
C ARG A 180 -19.99 -2.66 13.90
N PHE A 181 -18.77 -2.64 13.38
CA PHE A 181 -18.31 -3.59 12.38
C PHE A 181 -17.52 -4.73 13.00
N LEU A 182 -17.82 -5.94 12.55
CA LEU A 182 -17.00 -7.13 12.75
C LEU A 182 -16.39 -7.51 11.41
N SER A 183 -15.12 -7.91 11.40
CA SER A 183 -14.49 -8.46 10.20
C SER A 183 -14.54 -9.99 10.24
N ALA A 184 -14.85 -10.62 9.11
CA ALA A 184 -14.67 -12.07 8.93
C ALA A 184 -13.27 -12.43 8.46
N SER A 185 -12.45 -11.44 8.13
CA SER A 185 -11.08 -11.61 7.70
C SER A 185 -10.16 -11.51 8.93
N ALA A 186 -9.32 -12.52 9.15
CA ALA A 186 -8.38 -12.59 10.27
C ALA A 186 -7.16 -11.67 10.00
N HIS A 187 -7.38 -10.35 9.90
CA HIS A 187 -6.31 -9.37 9.76
C HIS A 187 -5.75 -8.91 11.12
N THR A 188 -6.43 -9.19 12.24
CA THR A 188 -5.96 -8.92 13.60
C THR A 188 -5.98 -10.17 14.49
N ASP A 189 -4.96 -10.35 15.33
CA ASP A 189 -4.85 -11.40 16.36
C ASP A 189 -5.81 -11.18 17.55
N ILE A 190 -6.85 -10.34 17.39
CA ILE A 190 -7.79 -9.97 18.47
C ILE A 190 -9.13 -10.66 18.23
N PRO A 191 -9.38 -11.83 18.85
CA PRO A 191 -10.71 -12.39 18.93
C PRO A 191 -11.66 -11.37 19.57
N SER A 192 -12.87 -11.23 19.03
CA SER A 192 -13.90 -10.34 19.59
C SER A 192 -14.30 -10.66 21.04
N SER A 193 -13.85 -11.79 21.61
CA SER A 193 -13.90 -12.08 23.04
C SER A 193 -12.68 -11.50 23.72
N LEU A 194 -12.86 -10.52 24.60
CA LEU A 194 -11.87 -10.22 25.62
C LEU A 194 -11.78 -11.41 26.58
N PRO A 195 -10.59 -12.01 26.72
CA PRO A 195 -10.01 -12.15 28.04
C PRO A 195 -8.72 -11.33 28.14
N ARG A 196 -8.62 -10.57 29.22
CA ARG A 196 -7.33 -10.12 29.76
C ARG A 196 -6.51 -11.38 30.05
N HIS A 197 -5.47 -11.60 29.25
CA HIS A 197 -4.25 -12.38 29.50
C HIS A 197 -3.85 -13.15 28.25
N LEU A 198 -3.06 -12.49 27.41
CA LEU A 198 -2.09 -13.11 26.51
C LEU A 198 -0.85 -12.19 26.62
N SER A 199 0.09 -12.41 27.53
CA SER A 199 1.13 -13.44 27.43
C SER A 199 1.41 -13.81 25.97
N THR A 200 2.42 -13.16 25.42
CA THR A 200 3.28 -13.63 24.32
C THR A 200 3.01 -15.08 23.91
N SER A 201 2.15 -15.28 22.90
CA SER A 201 2.13 -16.55 22.18
C SER A 201 3.37 -16.56 21.29
N SER A 202 4.39 -17.32 21.68
CA SER A 202 5.51 -17.67 20.82
C SER A 202 4.98 -18.21 19.49
N SER A 203 5.39 -17.64 18.36
CA SER A 203 5.16 -18.30 17.08
C SER A 203 5.81 -19.68 17.12
N THR A 204 5.07 -20.72 16.78
CA THR A 204 5.59 -22.08 16.64
C THR A 204 6.62 -22.20 15.51
N HIS A 205 6.58 -21.26 14.56
CA HIS A 205 7.54 -21.17 13.46
C HIS A 205 8.77 -20.32 13.83
N PRO A 206 9.98 -20.78 13.49
CA PRO A 206 11.19 -19.98 13.64
C PRO A 206 11.15 -18.77 12.70
N THR A 207 11.82 -17.69 13.08
CA THR A 207 11.93 -16.50 12.23
C THR A 207 12.79 -16.80 11.00
N ILE A 208 12.23 -16.61 9.81
CA ILE A 208 12.92 -16.77 8.54
C ILE A 208 12.65 -15.53 7.68
N TYR A 209 13.73 -14.87 7.24
CA TYR A 209 13.66 -13.71 6.35
C TYR A 209 13.77 -14.15 4.89
N PHE A 210 12.85 -13.71 4.05
CA PHE A 210 12.89 -13.96 2.61
C PHE A 210 12.68 -12.69 1.81
N THR A 211 13.54 -12.45 0.81
CA THR A 211 13.30 -11.42 -0.21
C THR A 211 13.66 -11.93 -1.61
N GLY A 212 13.00 -11.37 -2.62
CA GLY A 212 13.23 -11.70 -4.03
C GLY A 212 13.64 -10.46 -4.82
N ILE A 213 14.63 -10.59 -5.70
CA ILE A 213 15.09 -9.50 -6.58
C ILE A 213 15.14 -9.95 -8.05
N GLN A 214 14.50 -9.18 -8.94
CA GLN A 214 14.48 -9.52 -10.36
C GLN A 214 15.83 -9.28 -11.03
N PRO A 215 16.34 -10.22 -11.84
CA PRO A 215 17.57 -10.05 -12.61
C PRO A 215 17.33 -9.11 -13.79
N THR A 216 17.44 -7.81 -13.53
CA THR A 216 17.29 -6.74 -14.53
C THR A 216 18.65 -6.21 -15.03
N GLY A 217 19.73 -6.95 -14.80
CA GLY A 217 21.12 -6.51 -14.97
C GLY A 217 21.61 -5.68 -13.79
N ILE A 218 22.63 -4.86 -14.00
CA ILE A 218 23.34 -4.09 -12.95
C ILE A 218 22.39 -3.13 -12.19
N PRO A 219 22.30 -3.18 -10.84
CA PRO A 219 21.49 -2.27 -10.04
C PRO A 219 21.93 -0.81 -10.16
N HIS A 220 20.97 0.11 -10.04
CA HIS A 220 21.26 1.54 -9.87
C HIS A 220 21.13 1.98 -8.41
N LEU A 221 21.58 3.19 -8.08
CA LEU A 221 21.54 3.73 -6.71
C LEU A 221 20.16 3.64 -6.05
N GLY A 222 19.08 3.86 -6.82
CA GLY A 222 17.72 3.65 -6.30
C GLY A 222 17.40 2.22 -5.86
N ASN A 223 17.98 1.19 -6.48
CA ASN A 223 17.85 -0.20 -6.02
C ASN A 223 18.76 -0.48 -4.83
N PHE A 224 19.99 0.08 -4.89
CA PHE A 224 20.98 -0.08 -3.83
C PHE A 224 20.45 0.44 -2.49
N PHE A 225 20.10 1.72 -2.40
CA PHE A 225 19.57 2.34 -1.18
C PHE A 225 18.16 1.87 -0.84
N GLY A 226 17.35 1.53 -1.83
CA GLY A 226 15.95 1.16 -1.60
C GLY A 226 15.73 -0.28 -1.15
N SER A 227 16.68 -1.19 -1.39
CA SER A 227 16.46 -2.63 -1.15
C SER A 227 17.71 -3.38 -0.74
N ILE A 228 18.86 -3.15 -1.40
CA ILE A 228 20.08 -3.95 -1.16
C ILE A 228 20.76 -3.56 0.15
N GLU A 229 20.99 -2.26 0.38
CA GLU A 229 21.59 -1.75 1.62
C GLU A 229 20.75 -2.11 2.87
N PRO A 230 19.41 -1.90 2.88
CA PRO A 230 18.60 -2.36 4.01
C PRO A 230 18.68 -3.87 4.25
N TRP A 231 18.86 -4.70 3.21
CA TRP A 231 19.09 -6.13 3.39
C TRP A 231 20.44 -6.42 4.04
N ILE A 232 21.51 -5.75 3.62
CA ILE A 232 22.86 -5.90 4.20
C ILE A 232 22.86 -5.45 5.67
N GLU A 233 22.20 -4.34 5.97
CA GLU A 233 22.05 -3.88 7.36
C GLU A 233 21.24 -4.85 8.20
N LEU A 234 20.21 -5.49 7.63
CA LEU A 234 19.47 -6.57 8.30
C LEU A 234 20.39 -7.76 8.56
N GLN A 235 21.12 -8.20 7.55
CA GLN A 235 22.09 -9.30 7.63
C GLN A 235 23.09 -9.13 8.77
N ASN A 236 23.55 -7.90 8.99
CA ASN A 236 24.54 -7.56 10.01
C ASN A 236 23.95 -7.36 11.41
N THR A 237 22.63 -7.19 11.54
CA THR A 237 21.97 -6.92 12.83
C THR A 237 21.22 -8.12 13.40
N VAL A 238 20.76 -9.05 12.55
CA VAL A 238 20.08 -10.27 13.01
C VAL A 238 21.06 -11.30 13.56
N ASP A 239 20.57 -12.13 14.48
CA ASP A 239 21.36 -13.20 15.08
C ASP A 239 21.94 -14.14 14.01
N PRO A 240 23.20 -14.57 14.14
CA PRO A 240 23.86 -15.47 13.17
C PRO A 240 23.14 -16.77 12.87
N GLY A 241 22.34 -17.28 13.80
CA GLY A 241 21.54 -18.49 13.62
C GLY A 241 20.21 -18.27 12.89
N THR A 242 19.84 -17.01 12.61
CA THR A 242 18.57 -16.69 11.95
C THR A 242 18.69 -16.88 10.44
N GLN A 243 17.79 -17.66 9.86
CA GLN A 243 17.83 -17.96 8.44
C GLN A 243 17.42 -16.74 7.60
N MET A 244 18.28 -16.36 6.66
CA MET A 244 18.04 -15.31 5.69
C MET A 244 18.17 -15.86 4.28
N MET A 245 17.24 -15.50 3.41
CA MET A 245 17.16 -16.03 2.05
C MET A 245 16.92 -14.89 1.06
N LEU A 246 17.76 -14.82 0.04
CA LEU A 246 17.65 -13.85 -1.03
C LEU A 246 17.60 -14.61 -2.36
N SER A 247 16.47 -14.56 -3.03
CA SER A 247 16.27 -15.21 -4.32
C SER A 247 16.47 -14.25 -5.49
N VAL A 248 17.32 -14.60 -6.44
CA VAL A 248 17.37 -13.95 -7.75
C VAL A 248 16.26 -14.54 -8.60
N VAL A 249 15.17 -13.78 -8.77
CA VAL A 249 13.89 -14.29 -9.31
C VAL A 249 13.81 -14.23 -10.83
N ASP A 250 14.54 -15.14 -11.48
CA ASP A 250 14.60 -15.27 -12.94
C ASP A 250 13.30 -15.77 -13.59
N GLN A 251 12.48 -16.58 -12.90
CA GLN A 251 11.16 -16.96 -13.42
C GLN A 251 10.19 -15.76 -13.44
N HIS A 252 10.28 -14.86 -12.45
CA HIS A 252 9.51 -13.61 -12.46
C HIS A 252 9.91 -12.66 -13.60
N ALA A 253 11.18 -12.71 -14.05
CA ALA A 253 11.67 -11.85 -15.14
C ALA A 253 10.98 -12.13 -16.48
N ILE A 254 10.46 -13.35 -16.68
CA ILE A 254 9.75 -13.76 -17.90
C ILE A 254 8.22 -13.71 -17.78
N SER A 255 7.68 -13.19 -16.67
CA SER A 255 6.23 -13.08 -16.42
C SER A 255 5.50 -12.19 -17.43
N LEU A 256 6.19 -11.22 -18.02
CA LEU A 256 5.67 -10.31 -19.04
C LEU A 256 5.98 -10.77 -20.48
N GLY A 257 6.56 -11.96 -20.64
CA GLY A 257 6.99 -12.50 -21.92
C GLY A 257 8.46 -12.96 -21.89
N PRO A 258 8.88 -13.78 -22.86
CA PRO A 258 10.23 -14.32 -22.90
C PRO A 258 11.27 -13.23 -23.14
N LEU A 259 12.44 -13.41 -22.55
CA LEU A 259 13.64 -12.62 -22.81
C LEU A 259 14.63 -13.44 -23.66
N PRO A 260 15.49 -12.81 -24.48
CA PRO A 260 16.60 -13.51 -25.12
C PRO A 260 17.44 -14.28 -24.09
N ALA A 261 17.72 -15.56 -24.36
CA ALA A 261 18.36 -16.44 -23.39
C ALA A 261 19.73 -15.94 -22.91
N ALA A 262 20.53 -15.36 -23.81
CA ALA A 262 21.81 -14.75 -23.45
C ALA A 262 21.64 -13.55 -22.49
N GLN A 263 20.59 -12.74 -22.69
CA GLN A 263 20.29 -11.59 -21.84
C GLN A 263 19.85 -12.02 -20.44
N LEU A 264 18.98 -13.01 -20.31
CA LEU A 264 18.53 -13.48 -19.00
C LEU A 264 19.69 -14.10 -18.20
N ARG A 265 20.55 -14.89 -18.85
CA ARG A 265 21.75 -15.45 -18.23
C ARG A 265 22.69 -14.35 -17.73
N GLN A 266 23.01 -13.39 -18.59
CA GLN A 266 23.88 -12.28 -18.24
C GLN A 266 23.29 -11.43 -17.11
N ASN A 267 22.00 -11.09 -17.18
CA ASN A 267 21.34 -10.31 -16.14
C ASN A 267 21.31 -11.01 -14.78
N THR A 268 21.14 -12.33 -14.79
CA THR A 268 21.13 -13.16 -13.57
C THR A 268 22.52 -13.16 -12.94
N ARG A 269 23.56 -13.42 -13.74
CA ARG A 269 24.95 -13.38 -13.29
C ARG A 269 25.33 -12.01 -12.73
N GLN A 270 25.06 -10.95 -13.48
CA GLN A 270 25.37 -9.57 -13.06
C GLN A 270 24.61 -9.17 -11.80
N MET A 271 23.34 -9.57 -11.65
CA MET A 271 22.58 -9.29 -10.44
C MET A 271 23.21 -9.99 -9.23
N THR A 272 23.57 -11.26 -9.35
CA THR A 272 24.24 -12.00 -8.27
C THR A 272 25.59 -11.38 -7.91
N ALA A 273 26.44 -11.09 -8.92
CA ALA A 273 27.72 -10.41 -8.71
C ALA A 273 27.54 -9.05 -8.02
N SER A 274 26.52 -8.30 -8.40
CA SER A 274 26.17 -7.01 -7.80
C SER A 274 25.76 -7.13 -6.33
N LEU A 275 24.95 -8.14 -5.99
CA LEU A 275 24.53 -8.36 -4.60
C LEU A 275 25.74 -8.67 -3.71
N ILE A 276 26.62 -9.57 -4.17
CA ILE A 276 27.84 -9.95 -3.44
C ILE A 276 28.79 -8.75 -3.32
N SER A 277 29.04 -8.02 -4.41
CA SER A 277 29.93 -6.86 -4.40
C SER A 277 29.41 -5.71 -3.52
N CYS A 278 28.09 -5.56 -3.40
CA CYS A 278 27.47 -4.63 -2.47
C CYS A 278 27.62 -5.03 -1.00
N GLY A 279 27.85 -6.31 -0.69
CA GLY A 279 28.06 -6.81 0.68
C GLY A 279 27.06 -7.86 1.16
N VAL A 280 26.25 -8.46 0.28
CA VAL A 280 25.50 -9.67 0.63
C VAL A 280 26.50 -10.80 0.82
N ASP A 281 26.52 -11.40 2.01
CA ASP A 281 27.44 -12.47 2.36
C ASP A 281 26.73 -13.82 2.19
N PRO A 282 27.13 -14.68 1.23
CA PRO A 282 26.53 -16.00 1.02
C PRO A 282 26.61 -16.93 2.25
N LYS A 283 27.49 -16.66 3.21
CA LYS A 283 27.58 -17.42 4.46
C LYS A 283 26.50 -17.02 5.47
N ARG A 284 25.93 -15.83 5.32
CA ARG A 284 24.89 -15.26 6.19
C ARG A 284 23.51 -15.30 5.54
N THR A 285 23.47 -15.10 4.24
CA THR A 285 22.28 -15.10 3.40
C THR A 285 22.37 -16.25 2.41
N LEU A 286 21.38 -17.14 2.41
CA LEU A 286 21.25 -18.14 1.34
C LEU A 286 20.84 -17.44 0.05
N LEU A 287 21.82 -17.18 -0.82
CA LEU A 287 21.70 -16.44 -2.07
C LEU A 287 21.59 -17.41 -3.25
N PHE A 288 20.41 -17.57 -3.85
CA PHE A 288 20.17 -18.60 -4.86
C PHE A 288 19.35 -18.07 -6.05
N ARG A 289 19.40 -18.76 -7.20
CA ARG A 289 18.50 -18.47 -8.32
C ARG A 289 17.18 -19.20 -8.14
N GLN A 290 16.08 -18.51 -8.39
CA GLN A 290 14.74 -19.07 -8.26
C GLN A 290 14.54 -20.33 -9.11
N SER A 291 15.06 -20.37 -10.35
CA SER A 291 14.97 -21.54 -11.23
C SER A 291 15.72 -22.78 -10.76
N ASP A 292 16.67 -22.68 -9.82
CA ASP A 292 17.37 -23.83 -9.25
C ASP A 292 16.47 -24.65 -8.30
N VAL A 293 15.35 -24.06 -7.85
CA VAL A 293 14.41 -24.65 -6.89
C VAL A 293 13.06 -24.94 -7.58
N PRO A 294 12.91 -26.11 -8.24
CA PRO A 294 11.70 -26.44 -8.99
C PRO A 294 10.44 -26.52 -8.11
N HIS A 295 10.61 -26.72 -6.81
CA HIS A 295 9.54 -26.78 -5.80
C HIS A 295 8.70 -25.51 -5.75
N ILE A 296 9.28 -24.35 -6.05
CA ILE A 296 8.58 -23.07 -6.09
C ILE A 296 7.48 -23.11 -7.16
N ALA A 297 7.79 -23.60 -8.37
CA ALA A 297 6.82 -23.74 -9.44
C ALA A 297 5.74 -24.77 -9.10
N GLN A 298 6.11 -25.86 -8.43
CA GLN A 298 5.18 -26.89 -7.99
C GLN A 298 4.21 -26.38 -6.92
N LEU A 299 4.69 -25.62 -5.94
CA LEU A 299 3.83 -24.99 -4.94
C LEU A 299 2.94 -23.92 -5.58
N SER A 300 3.44 -23.14 -6.54
CA SER A 300 2.63 -22.17 -7.29
C SER A 300 1.41 -22.81 -7.96
N TRP A 301 1.56 -24.02 -8.52
CA TRP A 301 0.45 -24.80 -9.06
C TRP A 301 -0.59 -25.16 -8.00
N ILE A 302 -0.15 -25.67 -6.84
CA ILE A 302 -1.01 -26.02 -5.71
C ILE A 302 -1.78 -24.77 -5.21
N LEU A 303 -1.10 -23.63 -5.07
CA LEU A 303 -1.72 -22.37 -4.67
C LEU A 303 -2.72 -21.86 -5.71
N GLY A 304 -2.45 -22.10 -7.00
CA GLY A 304 -3.37 -21.77 -8.09
C GLY A 304 -4.71 -22.49 -7.99
N ALA A 305 -4.74 -23.72 -7.48
CA ALA A 305 -5.98 -24.46 -7.24
C ALA A 305 -6.89 -23.82 -6.17
N LEU A 306 -6.35 -22.92 -5.33
CA LEU A 306 -7.09 -22.18 -4.30
C LEU A 306 -7.61 -20.82 -4.79
N GLN A 307 -7.32 -20.45 -6.03
CA GLN A 307 -7.65 -19.13 -6.59
C GLN A 307 -8.52 -19.22 -7.83
N THR A 308 -9.11 -18.07 -8.19
CA THR A 308 -9.91 -17.93 -9.41
C THR A 308 -9.31 -16.84 -10.27
N THR A 309 -9.49 -16.97 -11.59
CA THR A 309 -9.10 -15.94 -12.57
C THR A 309 -9.72 -14.59 -12.22
N SER A 310 -10.98 -14.56 -11.77
CA SER A 310 -11.66 -13.33 -11.36
C SER A 310 -11.01 -12.63 -10.17
N LYS A 311 -10.50 -13.38 -9.17
CA LYS A 311 -9.78 -12.80 -8.03
C LYS A 311 -8.44 -12.20 -8.47
N LEU A 312 -7.68 -12.94 -9.28
CA LEU A 312 -6.38 -12.48 -9.78
C LEU A 312 -6.51 -11.28 -10.73
N ALA A 313 -7.53 -11.26 -11.59
CA ALA A 313 -7.77 -10.16 -12.54
C ALA A 313 -8.20 -8.85 -11.88
N ARG A 314 -8.65 -8.89 -10.62
CA ARG A 314 -9.00 -7.69 -9.83
C ARG A 314 -7.79 -6.99 -9.22
N LEU A 315 -6.62 -7.64 -9.18
CA LEU A 315 -5.41 -7.08 -8.59
C LEU A 315 -5.02 -5.78 -9.32
N PRO A 316 -4.79 -4.66 -8.59
CA PRO A 316 -4.43 -3.38 -9.21
C PRO A 316 -3.21 -3.48 -10.13
N GLN A 317 -2.18 -4.24 -9.74
CA GLN A 317 -0.98 -4.41 -10.56
C GLN A 317 -1.24 -5.15 -11.87
N TYR A 318 -2.18 -6.09 -11.88
CA TYR A 318 -2.60 -6.75 -13.12
C TYR A 318 -3.30 -5.74 -14.04
N LYS A 319 -4.20 -4.92 -13.50
CA LYS A 319 -4.88 -3.83 -14.24
C LYS A 319 -3.92 -2.80 -14.81
N GLU A 320 -2.93 -2.37 -14.05
CA GLU A 320 -1.95 -1.41 -14.53
C GLU A 320 -1.02 -2.00 -15.60
N LYS A 321 -0.51 -3.22 -15.38
CA LYS A 321 0.46 -3.84 -16.31
C LYS A 321 -0.18 -4.35 -17.59
N GLN A 322 -1.46 -4.75 -17.58
CA GLN A 322 -2.15 -5.21 -18.78
C GLN A 322 -2.34 -4.09 -19.81
N GLU A 323 -2.43 -2.83 -19.39
CA GLU A 323 -2.55 -1.66 -20.30
C GLU A 323 -1.36 -1.53 -21.27
N ARG A 324 -0.21 -2.14 -20.94
CA ARG A 324 0.96 -2.19 -21.83
C ARG A 324 0.73 -3.07 -23.06
N PHE A 325 -0.20 -4.02 -22.98
CA PHE A 325 -0.52 -4.98 -24.03
C PHE A 325 -1.73 -4.52 -24.85
N LYS A 326 -1.53 -3.46 -25.65
CA LYS A 326 -2.60 -2.79 -26.42
C LYS A 326 -3.40 -3.69 -27.37
N LYS A 327 -2.85 -4.85 -27.76
CA LYS A 327 -3.49 -5.82 -28.65
C LYS A 327 -4.36 -6.85 -27.92
N GLY A 328 -4.36 -6.85 -26.58
CA GLY A 328 -5.08 -7.83 -25.77
C GLY A 328 -4.31 -9.15 -25.54
N ASP A 329 -3.17 -9.35 -26.20
CA ASP A 329 -2.29 -10.52 -26.02
C ASP A 329 -1.52 -10.43 -24.69
N ILE A 330 -2.24 -10.56 -23.58
CA ILE A 330 -1.70 -10.46 -22.22
C ILE A 330 -1.11 -11.83 -21.83
N PRO A 331 0.18 -11.92 -21.46
CA PRO A 331 0.78 -13.16 -21.00
C PRO A 331 0.08 -13.73 -19.77
N VAL A 332 -0.17 -15.05 -19.75
CA VAL A 332 -0.73 -15.75 -18.58
C VAL A 332 0.14 -15.54 -17.35
N GLY A 333 1.46 -15.49 -17.52
CA GLY A 333 2.41 -15.20 -16.45
C GLY A 333 2.13 -13.88 -15.73
N LEU A 334 1.60 -12.86 -16.40
CA LEU A 334 1.25 -11.60 -15.75
C LEU A 334 0.06 -11.78 -14.78
N LEU A 335 -0.86 -12.69 -15.05
CA LEU A 335 -1.98 -13.00 -14.18
C LEU A 335 -1.55 -13.88 -12.99
N THR A 336 -0.64 -14.82 -13.22
CA THR A 336 -0.29 -15.86 -12.24
C THR A 336 0.99 -15.58 -11.44
N TYR A 337 1.82 -14.60 -11.82
CA TYR A 337 3.04 -14.28 -11.05
C TYR A 337 2.79 -14.03 -9.55
N PRO A 338 1.65 -13.47 -9.10
CA PRO A 338 1.44 -13.29 -7.66
C PRO A 338 1.33 -14.62 -6.89
N LEU A 339 0.89 -15.71 -7.56
CA LEU A 339 0.90 -17.06 -6.99
C LEU A 339 2.34 -17.58 -6.87
N LEU A 340 3.16 -17.35 -7.90
CA LEU A 340 4.57 -17.69 -7.89
C LEU A 340 5.32 -16.92 -6.79
N GLN A 341 5.01 -15.64 -6.61
CA GLN A 341 5.56 -14.81 -5.53
C GLN A 341 5.19 -15.34 -4.14
N ALA A 342 3.96 -15.82 -3.97
CA ALA A 342 3.57 -16.46 -2.71
C ALA A 342 4.31 -17.79 -2.52
N ALA A 343 4.46 -18.58 -3.59
CA ALA A 343 5.19 -19.83 -3.55
C ALA A 343 6.68 -19.63 -3.20
N ASP A 344 7.32 -18.55 -3.68
CA ASP A 344 8.70 -18.20 -3.33
C ASP A 344 8.90 -18.14 -1.81
N VAL A 345 7.98 -17.49 -1.09
CA VAL A 345 8.06 -17.29 0.36
C VAL A 345 7.60 -18.53 1.12
N LEU A 346 6.49 -19.12 0.70
CA LEU A 346 5.84 -20.23 1.42
C LEU A 346 6.59 -21.56 1.27
N THR A 347 7.31 -21.77 0.16
CA THR A 347 8.18 -22.96 -0.01
C THR A 347 9.20 -23.08 1.12
N PHE A 348 9.68 -21.95 1.63
CA PHE A 348 10.65 -21.90 2.74
C PHE A 348 10.00 -21.60 4.09
N LYS A 349 8.67 -21.55 4.16
CA LYS A 349 7.91 -21.17 5.35
C LYS A 349 8.41 -19.86 5.97
N ALA A 350 8.73 -18.87 5.12
CA ALA A 350 9.29 -17.62 5.62
C ALA A 350 8.27 -16.85 6.45
N THR A 351 8.68 -16.32 7.61
CA THR A 351 7.80 -15.58 8.52
C THR A 351 7.87 -14.08 8.30
N THR A 352 8.94 -13.58 7.69
CA THR A 352 9.20 -12.15 7.58
C THR A 352 9.71 -11.80 6.19
N VAL A 353 9.09 -10.78 5.57
CA VAL A 353 9.43 -10.33 4.22
C VAL A 353 9.72 -8.83 4.23
N PRO A 354 11.00 -8.42 4.04
CA PRO A 354 11.36 -7.02 3.97
C PRO A 354 11.05 -6.47 2.59
N VAL A 355 9.99 -5.66 2.52
CA VAL A 355 9.55 -4.99 1.30
C VAL A 355 9.02 -3.60 1.64
N GLY A 356 9.11 -2.69 0.68
CA GLY A 356 8.55 -1.34 0.80
C GLY A 356 7.03 -1.34 0.96
N GLU A 357 6.49 -0.22 1.45
CA GLU A 357 5.04 -0.02 1.64
C GLU A 357 4.21 -0.25 0.36
N ASP A 358 4.83 0.01 -0.80
CA ASP A 358 4.28 -0.20 -2.14
C ASP A 358 4.02 -1.68 -2.48
N GLN A 359 4.58 -2.63 -1.72
CA GLN A 359 4.37 -4.07 -1.90
C GLN A 359 3.38 -4.69 -0.90
N SER A 360 2.75 -3.88 -0.04
CA SER A 360 1.76 -4.34 0.95
C SER A 360 0.63 -5.18 0.35
N GLN A 361 0.17 -4.83 -0.86
CA GLN A 361 -0.87 -5.59 -1.56
C GLN A 361 -0.44 -7.03 -1.90
N HIS A 362 0.81 -7.23 -2.30
CA HIS A 362 1.35 -8.56 -2.58
C HIS A 362 1.49 -9.39 -1.31
N LEU A 363 1.91 -8.76 -0.21
CA LEU A 363 1.95 -9.44 1.10
C LEU A 363 0.57 -9.83 1.60
N ASN A 364 -0.45 -8.99 1.40
CA ASN A 364 -1.82 -9.32 1.75
C ASN A 364 -2.33 -10.53 0.96
N LEU A 365 -2.03 -10.60 -0.35
CA LEU A 365 -2.36 -11.77 -1.16
C LEU A 365 -1.62 -13.02 -0.67
N LEU A 366 -0.33 -12.88 -0.37
CA LEU A 366 0.52 -13.96 0.13
C LEU A 366 -0.01 -14.52 1.46
N GLY A 367 -0.26 -13.65 2.44
CA GLY A 367 -0.86 -14.05 3.72
C GLY A 367 -2.25 -14.65 3.55
N GLY A 368 -3.06 -14.11 2.63
CA GLY A 368 -4.37 -14.66 2.27
C GLY A 368 -4.27 -16.07 1.66
N LEU A 369 -3.25 -16.34 0.83
CA LEU A 369 -2.98 -17.66 0.25
C LEU A 369 -2.52 -18.67 1.32
N ALA A 370 -1.62 -18.25 2.21
CA ALA A 370 -1.18 -19.07 3.33
C ALA A 370 -2.37 -19.46 4.23
N TYR A 371 -3.19 -18.48 4.62
CA TYR A 371 -4.40 -18.70 5.40
C TYR A 371 -5.40 -19.62 4.67
N ALA A 372 -5.65 -19.37 3.39
CA ALA A 372 -6.57 -20.18 2.60
C ALA A 372 -6.11 -21.63 2.51
N PHE A 373 -4.80 -21.87 2.32
CA PHE A 373 -4.24 -23.22 2.31
C PHE A 373 -4.44 -23.92 3.66
N ASN A 374 -3.99 -23.28 4.75
CA ASN A 374 -4.10 -23.82 6.10
C ASN A 374 -5.55 -24.16 6.46
N LYS A 375 -6.49 -23.28 6.10
CA LYS A 375 -7.91 -23.49 6.32
C LYS A 375 -8.49 -24.62 5.46
N THR A 376 -8.10 -24.72 4.19
CA THR A 376 -8.66 -25.71 3.24
C THR A 376 -8.26 -27.13 3.63
N TYR A 377 -7.02 -27.32 4.08
CA TYR A 377 -6.48 -28.62 4.46
C TYR A 377 -6.41 -28.85 5.98
N GLU A 378 -7.06 -27.98 6.77
CA GLU A 378 -7.13 -28.06 8.23
C GLU A 378 -5.75 -28.29 8.90
N THR A 379 -4.77 -27.45 8.54
CA THR A 379 -3.37 -27.56 8.96
C THR A 379 -2.80 -26.22 9.43
N ASP A 380 -1.60 -26.24 10.02
CA ASP A 380 -0.81 -25.04 10.39
C ASP A 380 0.59 -25.12 9.75
N ILE A 381 0.63 -25.51 8.46
CA ILE A 381 1.91 -25.75 7.77
C ILE A 381 2.61 -24.46 7.37
N PHE A 382 1.84 -23.43 7.01
CA PHE A 382 2.35 -22.15 6.56
C PHE A 382 2.21 -21.08 7.64
N PRO A 383 3.29 -20.37 8.02
CA PRO A 383 3.15 -19.14 8.76
C PRO A 383 2.48 -18.07 7.89
N ILE A 384 1.82 -17.11 8.53
CA ILE A 384 1.34 -15.89 7.87
C ILE A 384 2.48 -14.87 7.86
N PRO A 385 3.10 -14.57 6.70
CA PRO A 385 4.32 -13.78 6.71
C PRO A 385 4.04 -12.31 6.98
N LYS A 386 4.88 -11.70 7.82
CA LYS A 386 4.76 -10.31 8.25
C LYS A 386 5.65 -9.41 7.40
N GLN A 387 5.14 -8.22 7.11
CA GLN A 387 5.93 -7.18 6.47
C GLN A 387 6.98 -6.65 7.45
N LEU A 388 8.23 -6.57 7.02
CA LEU A 388 9.23 -5.74 7.69
C LEU A 388 9.41 -4.44 6.90
N THR A 389 8.72 -3.39 7.33
CA THR A 389 8.92 -2.04 6.83
C THR A 389 10.06 -1.42 7.62
N ARG A 390 11.08 -0.90 6.93
CA ARG A 390 12.12 -0.09 7.56
C ARG A 390 11.77 1.38 7.40
N GLU A 391 11.80 2.12 8.50
CA GLU A 391 11.74 3.57 8.46
C GLU A 391 13.00 4.07 7.74
N THR A 392 12.77 4.80 6.64
CA THR A 392 13.77 5.58 5.90
C THR A 392 14.86 4.82 5.13
N HIS A 393 14.74 4.85 3.80
CA HIS A 393 15.80 5.38 2.94
C HIS A 393 15.17 6.41 2.00
N ALA A 394 15.91 7.47 1.68
CA ALA A 394 15.44 8.52 0.78
C ALA A 394 14.87 7.92 -0.52
N ARG A 395 13.68 8.36 -0.94
CA ARG A 395 13.11 7.99 -2.23
C ARG A 395 13.98 8.59 -3.33
N ILE A 396 15.01 7.86 -3.76
CA ILE A 396 15.97 8.32 -4.76
C ILE A 396 15.25 8.52 -6.11
N ARG A 397 15.17 9.78 -6.55
CA ARG A 397 14.53 10.16 -7.82
C ARG A 397 15.54 10.16 -8.96
N SER A 398 15.04 10.26 -10.19
CA SER A 398 15.90 10.36 -11.37
C SER A 398 16.72 11.65 -11.34
N LEU A 399 17.97 11.57 -11.82
CA LEU A 399 18.83 12.74 -11.99
C LEU A 399 18.32 13.71 -13.06
N ARG A 400 17.41 13.29 -13.94
CA ARG A 400 16.90 14.10 -15.05
C ARG A 400 15.44 14.52 -14.89
N ASP A 401 14.72 13.84 -14.02
CA ASP A 401 13.30 14.07 -13.77
C ASP A 401 13.02 13.76 -12.28
N PRO A 402 13.13 14.78 -11.40
CA PRO A 402 13.05 14.58 -9.96
C PRO A 402 11.63 14.23 -9.50
N GLU A 403 10.61 14.33 -10.35
CA GLU A 403 9.25 13.86 -10.03
C GLU A 403 9.15 12.34 -10.11
N LYS A 404 10.01 11.69 -10.91
CA LYS A 404 9.99 10.26 -11.15
C LYS A 404 11.03 9.52 -10.30
N LYS A 405 10.66 8.31 -9.86
CA LYS A 405 11.60 7.37 -9.23
C LYS A 405 12.70 7.01 -10.24
N MET A 406 13.93 6.84 -9.76
CA MET A 406 14.99 6.28 -10.60
C MET A 406 14.58 4.87 -11.09
N SER A 407 14.68 4.64 -12.39
CA SER A 407 14.28 3.37 -13.00
C SER A 407 15.11 3.09 -14.26
N LYS A 408 15.29 1.80 -14.56
CA LYS A 408 15.92 1.32 -15.81
C LYS A 408 15.05 1.54 -17.04
N SER A 409 13.72 1.53 -16.89
CA SER A 409 12.77 1.60 -18.00
C SER A 409 12.33 3.03 -18.35
N SER A 410 12.64 4.01 -17.51
CA SER A 410 12.24 5.41 -17.72
C SER A 410 13.45 6.35 -17.70
N GLY A 411 13.66 7.05 -18.81
CA GLY A 411 14.81 7.94 -19.02
C GLY A 411 16.03 7.20 -19.57
N GLY A 412 16.87 7.92 -20.33
CA GLY A 412 18.12 7.37 -20.87
C GLY A 412 19.16 7.05 -19.78
N ALA A 413 20.28 6.41 -20.13
CA ALA A 413 21.33 6.01 -19.17
C ALA A 413 21.83 7.14 -18.24
N ARG A 414 21.74 8.41 -18.68
CA ARG A 414 22.08 9.59 -17.89
C ARG A 414 21.09 9.95 -16.77
N SER A 415 19.97 9.24 -16.67
CA SER A 415 18.92 9.47 -15.68
C SER A 415 19.18 8.76 -14.34
N ARG A 416 20.18 7.87 -14.31
CA ARG A 416 20.50 6.95 -13.21
C ARG A 416 22.01 6.72 -13.10
N ILE A 417 22.47 6.40 -11.90
CA ILE A 417 23.83 5.95 -11.63
C ILE A 417 23.79 4.46 -11.28
N GLU A 418 24.54 3.66 -12.03
CA GLU A 418 24.70 2.22 -11.83
C GLU A 418 25.87 1.97 -10.86
N ILE A 419 25.80 0.91 -10.05
CA ILE A 419 26.82 0.65 -9.01
C ILE A 419 28.22 0.39 -9.58
N THR A 420 28.30 0.07 -10.87
CA THR A 420 29.54 -0.18 -11.62
C THR A 420 29.95 0.98 -12.52
N ASP A 421 29.25 2.12 -12.48
CA ASP A 421 29.66 3.28 -13.29
C ASP A 421 31.10 3.69 -12.95
N SER A 422 31.88 4.03 -13.98
CA SER A 422 33.21 4.59 -13.79
C SER A 422 33.14 5.98 -13.14
N ARG A 423 34.25 6.41 -12.53
CA ARG A 423 34.37 7.77 -11.96
C ARG A 423 33.93 8.85 -12.95
N ASP A 424 34.40 8.76 -14.20
CA ASP A 424 34.08 9.73 -15.24
C ASP A 424 32.58 9.73 -15.59
N ALA A 425 31.96 8.55 -15.66
CA ALA A 425 30.53 8.43 -15.91
C ALA A 425 29.70 9.00 -14.76
N ILE A 426 30.10 8.76 -13.50
CA ILE A 426 29.46 9.33 -12.32
C ILE A 426 29.54 10.87 -12.37
N ILE A 427 30.73 11.42 -12.65
CA ILE A 427 30.94 12.87 -12.78
C ILE A 427 30.06 13.43 -13.90
N GLU A 428 30.07 12.85 -15.10
CA GLU A 428 29.26 13.33 -16.24
C GLU A 428 27.77 13.33 -15.90
N LYS A 429 27.28 12.25 -15.27
CA LYS A 429 25.86 12.11 -14.89
C LYS A 429 25.46 13.12 -13.81
N CYS A 430 26.29 13.34 -12.80
CA CYS A 430 26.05 14.33 -11.74
C CYS A 430 26.09 15.76 -12.29
N GLN A 431 27.06 16.11 -13.15
CA GLN A 431 27.13 17.41 -13.81
C GLN A 431 25.85 17.73 -14.60
N LYS A 432 25.34 16.73 -15.32
CA LYS A 432 24.14 16.84 -16.15
C LYS A 432 22.84 16.63 -15.37
N ALA A 433 22.90 16.40 -14.06
CA ALA A 433 21.71 16.29 -13.24
C ALA A 433 20.91 17.60 -13.30
N GLN A 434 19.59 17.49 -13.30
CA GLN A 434 18.69 18.63 -13.31
C GLN A 434 18.90 19.44 -12.02
N SER A 435 18.97 20.76 -12.18
CA SER A 435 18.97 21.74 -11.10
C SER A 435 18.13 22.93 -11.54
N ASP A 436 17.82 23.84 -10.62
CA ASP A 436 17.25 25.13 -10.97
C ASP A 436 18.34 26.14 -11.37
N ASN A 437 17.92 27.35 -11.73
CA ASN A 437 18.79 28.45 -12.18
C ASN A 437 19.14 29.43 -11.06
N LEU A 438 18.90 29.10 -9.78
CA LEU A 438 19.14 30.01 -8.66
C LEU A 438 20.60 30.02 -8.19
N GLY A 439 21.37 29.00 -8.53
CA GLY A 439 22.81 28.90 -8.24
C GLY A 439 23.18 28.60 -6.78
N THR A 440 22.32 28.93 -5.80
CA THR A 440 22.49 28.60 -4.37
C THR A 440 21.96 27.21 -4.03
N VAL A 441 22.41 26.61 -2.94
CA VAL A 441 21.92 25.30 -2.47
C VAL A 441 21.02 25.48 -1.23
N THR A 442 19.72 25.22 -1.39
CA THR A 442 18.75 25.22 -0.27
C THR A 442 17.85 23.99 -0.36
N TYR A 443 17.49 23.43 0.78
CA TYR A 443 16.59 22.29 0.86
C TYR A 443 15.13 22.74 0.89
N ASP A 444 14.40 22.47 -0.18
CA ASP A 444 12.96 22.74 -0.32
C ASP A 444 12.33 21.69 -1.25
N LYS A 445 11.50 20.80 -0.68
CA LYS A 445 10.86 19.70 -1.44
C LYS A 445 9.67 20.14 -2.27
N GLU A 446 9.12 21.33 -2.02
CA GLU A 446 7.97 21.85 -2.76
C GLU A 446 8.43 22.68 -3.95
N ASN A 447 9.33 23.63 -3.73
CA ASN A 447 9.72 24.59 -4.77
C ASN A 447 11.04 24.25 -5.46
N ARG A 448 11.94 23.47 -4.82
CA ARG A 448 13.29 23.15 -5.34
C ARG A 448 13.57 21.65 -5.37
N LEU A 449 12.62 20.89 -5.91
CA LEU A 449 12.63 19.43 -5.91
C LEU A 449 13.93 18.81 -6.47
N ALA A 450 14.49 19.41 -7.51
CA ALA A 450 15.72 18.93 -8.15
C ALA A 450 16.95 19.04 -7.21
N VAL A 451 17.16 20.21 -6.59
CA VAL A 451 18.27 20.44 -5.65
C VAL A 451 18.08 19.61 -4.38
N SER A 452 16.85 19.54 -3.86
CA SER A 452 16.51 18.70 -2.71
C SER A 452 16.75 17.22 -2.97
N ASN A 453 16.50 16.72 -4.19
CA ASN A 453 16.82 15.35 -4.56
C ASN A 453 18.34 15.08 -4.56
N LEU A 454 19.17 16.04 -4.99
CA LEU A 454 20.63 15.89 -4.94
C LEU A 454 21.15 15.88 -3.49
N LEU A 455 20.57 16.72 -2.61
CA LEU A 455 20.88 16.71 -1.17
C LEU A 455 20.41 15.42 -0.50
N ASP A 456 19.20 14.93 -0.80
CA ASP A 456 18.69 13.65 -0.32
C ASP A 456 19.61 12.48 -0.76
N LEU A 457 20.11 12.51 -2.00
CA LEU A 457 21.05 11.51 -2.50
C LEU A 457 22.43 11.63 -1.84
N LEU A 458 22.95 12.85 -1.68
CA LEU A 458 24.21 13.08 -0.95
C LEU A 458 24.08 12.54 0.48
N SER A 459 22.96 12.81 1.14
CA SER A 459 22.65 12.36 2.49
C SER A 459 22.63 10.83 2.60
N ALA A 460 22.00 10.16 1.64
CA ALA A 460 22.00 8.71 1.58
C ALA A 460 23.41 8.12 1.37
N VAL A 461 24.23 8.74 0.51
CA VAL A 461 25.58 8.26 0.18
C VAL A 461 26.55 8.48 1.34
N THR A 462 26.52 9.65 2.00
CA THR A 462 27.44 9.98 3.10
C THR A 462 26.94 9.50 4.46
N ARG A 463 25.67 9.08 4.56
CA ARG A 463 24.97 8.79 5.82
C ARG A 463 24.93 9.98 6.78
N THR A 464 24.90 11.19 6.22
CA THR A 464 24.82 12.45 6.98
C THR A 464 23.43 13.06 6.77
N PRO A 465 22.67 13.40 7.81
CA PRO A 465 21.38 14.08 7.64
C PRO A 465 21.54 15.40 6.87
N VAL A 466 20.58 15.74 6.00
CA VAL A 466 20.62 16.99 5.22
C VAL A 466 20.73 18.22 6.12
N ALA A 467 20.12 18.19 7.31
CA ALA A 467 20.16 19.29 8.28
C ALA A 467 21.56 19.54 8.86
N GLU A 468 22.46 18.56 8.81
CA GLU A 468 23.84 18.65 9.30
C GLU A 468 24.83 19.04 8.19
N MET A 469 24.37 19.15 6.93
CA MET A 469 25.22 19.54 5.81
C MET A 469 25.35 21.06 5.77
N ASP A 470 26.57 21.58 5.92
CA ASP A 470 26.85 22.99 5.66
C ASP A 470 26.95 23.27 4.15
N SER A 471 25.80 23.21 3.47
CA SER A 471 25.67 23.51 2.04
C SER A 471 25.39 24.99 1.77
N SER A 472 25.39 25.84 2.81
CA SER A 472 24.97 27.25 2.73
C SER A 472 25.87 28.08 1.80
N THR A 473 27.14 27.72 1.72
CA THR A 473 28.16 28.38 0.90
C THR A 473 28.33 27.75 -0.49
N TRP A 474 27.68 26.63 -0.76
CA TRP A 474 27.87 25.87 -2.00
C TRP A 474 27.07 26.46 -3.15
N SER A 475 27.69 26.47 -4.33
CA SER A 475 26.95 26.60 -5.58
C SER A 475 26.29 25.27 -5.97
N THR A 476 25.31 25.32 -6.89
CA THR A 476 24.73 24.09 -7.47
C THR A 476 25.77 23.22 -8.18
N LEU A 477 26.87 23.82 -8.67
CA LEU A 477 27.96 23.06 -9.29
C LEU A 477 28.78 22.33 -8.21
N ASP A 478 29.10 23.00 -7.10
CA ASP A 478 29.81 22.40 -5.97
C ASP A 478 29.02 21.22 -5.41
N LEU A 479 27.70 21.36 -5.24
CA LEU A 479 26.83 20.26 -4.83
C LEU A 479 26.94 19.05 -5.76
N LYS A 480 26.92 19.27 -7.09
CA LYS A 480 27.04 18.18 -8.08
C LYS A 480 28.41 17.53 -8.04
N MET A 481 29.48 18.29 -7.77
CA MET A 481 30.85 17.77 -7.68
C MET A 481 31.05 16.96 -6.39
N ASN A 482 30.63 17.52 -5.25
CA ASN A 482 30.65 16.84 -3.95
C ASN A 482 29.85 15.54 -3.99
N LEU A 483 28.69 15.56 -4.65
CA LEU A 483 27.88 14.37 -4.87
C LEU A 483 28.61 13.31 -5.71
N ALA A 484 29.23 13.71 -6.82
CA ALA A 484 29.96 12.79 -7.68
C ALA A 484 31.13 12.13 -6.93
N GLU A 485 31.88 12.90 -6.14
CA GLU A 485 32.99 12.41 -5.33
C GLU A 485 32.52 11.46 -4.23
N ALA A 486 31.45 11.82 -3.51
CA ALA A 486 30.88 10.97 -2.47
C ALA A 486 30.39 9.63 -3.04
N ILE A 487 29.74 9.66 -4.21
CA ILE A 487 29.26 8.46 -4.90
C ILE A 487 30.44 7.59 -5.35
N ASP A 488 31.44 8.16 -6.02
CA ASP A 488 32.60 7.38 -6.47
C ASP A 488 33.36 6.77 -5.30
N LYS A 489 33.57 7.52 -4.20
CA LYS A 489 34.19 7.00 -2.98
C LYS A 489 33.41 5.81 -2.39
N ARG A 490 32.08 5.88 -2.39
CA ARG A 490 31.22 4.79 -1.89
C ARG A 490 31.21 3.58 -2.82
N LEU A 491 31.19 3.81 -4.14
CA LEU A 491 31.06 2.74 -5.15
C LEU A 491 32.40 2.13 -5.56
N ALA A 492 33.54 2.80 -5.39
CA ALA A 492 34.86 2.30 -5.78
C ALA A 492 35.16 0.87 -5.28
N PRO A 493 35.00 0.53 -3.98
CA PRO A 493 35.24 -0.84 -3.53
C PRO A 493 34.22 -1.84 -4.09
N ILE A 494 32.96 -1.42 -4.29
CA ILE A 494 31.89 -2.25 -4.87
C ILE A 494 32.21 -2.56 -6.34
N ARG A 495 32.63 -1.55 -7.10
CA ARG A 495 33.01 -1.67 -8.51
C ARG A 495 34.21 -2.59 -8.68
N GLN A 496 35.25 -2.43 -7.86
CA GLN A 496 36.42 -3.32 -7.88
C GLN A 496 35.99 -4.77 -7.61
N LYS A 497 35.21 -5.02 -6.55
CA LYS A 497 34.77 -6.38 -6.22
C LYS A 497 33.87 -6.98 -7.30
N PHE A 498 33.02 -6.16 -7.92
CA PHE A 498 32.19 -6.58 -9.04
C PHE A 498 33.05 -7.01 -10.25
N GLU A 499 34.07 -6.24 -10.61
CA GLU A 499 35.00 -6.58 -11.71
C GLU A 499 35.77 -7.88 -11.42
N GLU A 500 36.20 -8.10 -10.17
CA GLU A 500 36.83 -9.35 -9.74
C GLU A 500 35.88 -10.56 -9.90
N LEU A 501 34.62 -10.41 -9.49
CA LEU A 501 33.60 -11.46 -9.60
C LEU A 501 33.19 -11.71 -11.06
N GLU A 502 33.10 -10.67 -11.88
CA GLU A 502 32.70 -10.82 -13.28
C GLU A 502 33.77 -11.56 -14.09
N ASN A 503 35.05 -11.46 -13.69
CA ASN A 503 36.18 -12.14 -14.31
C ASN A 503 36.53 -13.50 -13.67
N SER A 504 35.71 -14.01 -12.74
CA SER A 504 35.92 -15.31 -12.09
C SER A 504 34.69 -16.22 -12.18
N ASP A 505 34.85 -17.50 -11.85
CA ASP A 505 33.75 -18.47 -11.77
C ASP A 505 33.12 -18.53 -10.36
N GLU A 506 33.44 -17.56 -9.49
CA GLU A 506 33.01 -17.55 -8.09
C GLU A 506 31.48 -17.43 -7.97
N VAL A 507 30.86 -16.64 -8.85
CA VAL A 507 29.40 -16.44 -8.88
C VAL A 507 28.67 -17.76 -9.20
N GLU A 508 29.13 -18.48 -10.22
CA GLU A 508 28.59 -19.77 -10.63
C GLU A 508 28.70 -20.80 -9.50
N LYS A 509 29.85 -20.85 -8.83
CA LYS A 509 30.09 -21.75 -7.70
C LYS A 509 29.13 -21.46 -6.54
N ILE A 510 29.00 -20.18 -6.15
CA ILE A 510 28.08 -19.77 -5.07
C ILE A 510 26.64 -20.12 -5.40
N LEU A 511 26.20 -19.87 -6.64
CA LEU A 511 24.83 -20.17 -7.07
C LEU A 511 24.56 -21.66 -7.11
N LEU A 512 25.55 -22.48 -7.50
CA LEU A 512 25.41 -23.93 -7.49
C LEU A 512 25.24 -24.45 -6.05
N GLU A 513 26.17 -24.10 -5.16
CA GLU A 513 26.16 -24.54 -3.75
C GLU A 513 24.90 -24.05 -3.01
N SER A 514 24.56 -22.76 -3.17
CA SER A 514 23.38 -22.17 -2.53
C SER A 514 22.07 -22.71 -3.14
N GLY A 515 22.07 -23.01 -4.44
CA GLY A 515 20.93 -23.61 -5.12
C GLY A 515 20.64 -25.03 -4.63
N GLU A 516 21.67 -25.83 -4.39
CA GLU A 516 21.54 -27.17 -3.79
C GLU A 516 20.99 -27.09 -2.36
N ALA A 517 21.57 -26.23 -1.51
CA ALA A 517 21.08 -26.03 -0.14
C ALA A 517 19.62 -25.53 -0.09
N ALA A 518 19.24 -24.59 -0.98
CA ALA A 518 17.86 -24.14 -1.09
C ALA A 518 16.92 -25.28 -1.53
N ARG A 519 17.36 -26.11 -2.48
CA ARG A 519 16.58 -27.26 -2.97
C ARG A 519 16.34 -28.30 -1.86
N GLU A 520 17.31 -28.56 -1.00
CA GLU A 520 17.15 -29.50 0.12
C GLU A 520 16.08 -29.04 1.12
N ILE A 521 16.10 -27.76 1.49
CA ILE A 521 15.09 -27.16 2.38
C ILE A 521 13.70 -27.24 1.71
N ALA A 522 13.63 -26.87 0.44
CA ALA A 522 12.38 -26.86 -0.32
C ALA A 522 11.81 -28.28 -0.52
N GLU A 523 12.64 -29.28 -0.79
CA GLU A 523 12.24 -30.68 -0.93
C GLU A 523 11.63 -31.21 0.37
N LYS A 524 12.26 -30.93 1.52
CA LYS A 524 11.72 -31.31 2.83
C LYS A 524 10.33 -30.70 3.06
N ASN A 525 10.19 -29.39 2.84
CA ASN A 525 8.92 -28.69 3.05
C ASN A 525 7.85 -29.15 2.05
N LEU A 526 8.21 -29.36 0.79
CA LEU A 526 7.25 -29.77 -0.22
C LEU A 526 6.77 -31.21 -0.01
N LYS A 527 7.60 -32.13 0.49
CA LYS A 527 7.13 -33.47 0.89
C LYS A 527 6.02 -33.40 1.92
N GLU A 528 6.14 -32.52 2.90
CA GLU A 528 5.11 -32.28 3.92
C GLU A 528 3.83 -31.69 3.28
N ILE A 529 3.98 -30.66 2.45
CA ILE A 529 2.86 -30.02 1.74
C ILE A 529 2.12 -31.03 0.85
N ARG A 530 2.84 -31.86 0.09
CA ARG A 530 2.24 -32.87 -0.81
C ARG A 530 1.41 -33.89 -0.04
N ARG A 531 1.87 -34.35 1.13
CA ARG A 531 1.11 -35.26 1.99
C ARG A 531 -0.18 -34.62 2.47
N VAL A 532 -0.13 -33.35 2.88
CA VAL A 532 -1.32 -32.58 3.30
C VAL A 532 -2.32 -32.43 2.17
N VAL A 533 -1.85 -32.16 0.95
CA VAL A 533 -2.70 -32.05 -0.26
C VAL A 533 -3.28 -33.41 -0.67
N GLY A 534 -2.65 -34.51 -0.27
CA GLY A 534 -3.08 -35.87 -0.61
C GLY A 534 -2.44 -36.44 -1.88
N PHE A 535 -1.29 -35.90 -2.31
CA PHE A 535 -0.49 -36.51 -3.39
C PHE A 535 0.27 -37.74 -2.87
N LEU A 536 0.39 -38.77 -3.71
CA LEU A 536 1.00 -40.07 -3.39
C LEU A 536 2.51 -40.10 -3.68
#